data_AF-A0A087U8G1-F1
#
_entry.id   AF-A0A087U8G1-F1
#
_cell.length_a   1.000
_cell.length_b   1.000
_cell.length_c   1.000
_cell.angle_alpha   90.00
_cell.angle_beta   90.00
_cell.angle_gamma   90.00
#
_symmetry.space_group_name_H-M   'P 1'
#
loop_
_entity.id
_entity.type
_entity.pdbx_description
1 polymer ?
#
loop_
_entity_poly.entity_id
_entity_poly.type
_entity_poly.pdbx_seq_one_letter_code
_entity_poly.pdbx_strand_id
1 'polypeptide(L)'
;MASSSSTTDEVFNCHLCDKSYTTNSNRNKHLKKCHNIEIPQDTSNHRIPCAENYCNGLFGTIADLRTHLNEAHGFTFHEDYRFFPTKRTFLHWKKKLEKSERVRFIKTQGDKLRKNAVQQYFHCNRSGSYISQSTGKRKAKVTCKMGHQCTASMVATINRISGEVIVKFVKEHYGHDIPPPPTALQANQEIRRSVKLGKAISLTMSLMKVRTITMLKSLIEEGGFDRVLDKLEVMSAGAGQCVCELKIANEHKNRAGLLHGGMTSTLVDAVSTMALFSKIERPGVSIEMSVSFIRPANIGDELFIEGKILKVGKNLAFLTVDVKNKITGQIIAQGKHTKFVGEQASTA
;
A
#
# COMPACT_ATOMS: atom_id res chain seq x y z
N MET A 1 17.93 12.51 -40.46
CA MET A 1 19.01 13.20 -39.75
C MET A 1 18.45 13.69 -38.42
N ALA A 2 18.79 12.98 -37.33
CA ALA A 2 18.33 13.31 -35.98
C ALA A 2 19.28 14.35 -35.39
N SER A 3 18.75 15.51 -35.01
CA SER A 3 19.46 16.55 -34.28
C SER A 3 19.43 16.23 -32.78
N SER A 4 20.57 15.82 -32.26
CA SER A 4 20.86 15.63 -30.84
C SER A 4 20.85 16.98 -30.11
N SER A 5 19.90 17.21 -29.20
CA SER A 5 19.94 18.33 -28.27
C SER A 5 20.87 17.98 -27.09
N SER A 6 22.12 18.43 -27.16
CA SER A 6 23.07 18.38 -26.05
C SER A 6 22.61 19.35 -24.96
N THR A 7 22.22 18.83 -23.80
CA THR A 7 22.07 19.62 -22.57
C THR A 7 23.46 20.09 -22.15
N THR A 8 23.79 21.35 -22.42
CA THR A 8 24.99 21.99 -21.85
C THR A 8 24.79 22.09 -20.34
N ASP A 9 25.64 21.40 -19.58
CA ASP A 9 25.73 21.60 -18.13
C ASP A 9 26.15 23.05 -17.86
N GLU A 10 25.21 23.91 -17.46
CA GLU A 10 25.51 25.28 -17.06
C GLU A 10 26.44 25.26 -15.83
N VAL A 11 27.67 25.73 -16.01
CA VAL A 11 28.65 25.86 -14.93
C VAL A 11 28.52 27.25 -14.30
N PHE A 12 28.31 27.30 -12.98
CA PHE A 12 28.12 28.52 -12.22
C PHE A 12 29.44 28.96 -11.56
N ASN A 13 30.07 29.98 -12.13
CA ASN A 13 31.35 30.50 -11.63
C ASN A 13 31.15 31.55 -10.52
N CYS A 14 32.06 31.57 -9.55
CA CYS A 14 32.20 32.69 -8.62
C CYS A 14 32.82 33.89 -9.37
N HIS A 15 32.31 35.10 -9.12
CA HIS A 15 32.83 36.32 -9.74
C HIS A 15 33.92 37.00 -8.88
N LEU A 16 34.22 36.43 -7.72
CA LEU A 16 35.21 36.94 -6.76
C LEU A 16 36.39 35.98 -6.56
N CYS A 17 36.34 34.79 -7.16
CA CYS A 17 37.47 33.87 -7.24
C CYS A 17 37.27 32.83 -8.36
N ASP A 18 38.32 32.09 -8.69
CA ASP A 18 38.34 31.14 -9.81
C ASP A 18 37.63 29.80 -9.53
N LYS A 19 36.63 29.79 -8.64
CA LYS A 19 35.89 28.57 -8.29
C LYS A 19 34.61 28.43 -9.11
N SER A 20 34.40 27.23 -9.65
CA SER A 20 33.25 26.85 -10.48
C SER A 20 32.40 25.79 -9.80
N TYR A 21 31.08 25.84 -10.03
CA TYR A 21 30.11 24.95 -9.39
C TYR A 21 29.08 24.42 -10.38
N THR A 22 28.61 23.19 -10.16
CA THR A 22 27.58 22.56 -11.00
C THR A 22 26.16 23.03 -10.70
N THR A 23 25.94 23.74 -9.59
CA THR A 23 24.62 24.29 -9.25
C THR A 23 24.76 25.67 -8.62
N ASN A 24 23.80 26.55 -8.94
CA ASN A 24 23.72 27.91 -8.43
C ASN A 24 23.67 27.97 -6.88
N SER A 25 23.01 26.98 -6.25
CA SER A 25 22.94 26.84 -4.78
C SER A 25 24.30 26.63 -4.12
N ASN A 26 25.19 25.86 -4.75
CA ASN A 26 26.53 25.60 -4.19
C ASN A 26 27.44 26.82 -4.32
N ARG A 27 27.35 27.53 -5.46
CA ARG A 27 28.03 28.82 -5.64
C ARG A 27 27.58 29.85 -4.59
N ASN A 28 26.28 29.97 -4.33
CA ASN A 28 25.75 30.92 -3.35
C ASN A 28 26.18 30.58 -1.90
N LYS A 29 26.27 29.27 -1.55
CA LYS A 29 26.86 28.84 -0.26
C LYS A 29 28.33 29.22 -0.16
N HIS A 30 29.08 29.08 -1.25
CA HIS A 30 30.47 29.52 -1.31
C HIS A 30 30.61 31.04 -1.15
N LEU A 31 29.76 31.84 -1.81
CA LEU A 31 29.74 33.30 -1.67
C LEU A 31 29.45 33.74 -0.22
N LYS A 32 28.53 33.07 0.47
CA LYS A 32 28.29 33.30 1.90
C LYS A 32 29.48 32.90 2.77
N LYS A 33 30.10 31.75 2.51
CA LYS A 33 31.16 31.19 3.38
C LYS A 33 32.53 31.82 3.17
N CYS A 34 32.90 32.10 1.93
CA CYS A 34 34.24 32.56 1.55
C CYS A 34 34.30 34.06 1.27
N HIS A 35 33.19 34.68 0.89
CA HIS A 35 33.14 36.11 0.56
C HIS A 35 32.25 36.91 1.51
N ASN A 36 31.62 36.25 2.50
CA ASN A 36 30.69 36.86 3.45
C ASN A 36 29.55 37.64 2.80
N ILE A 37 29.21 37.29 1.55
CA ILE A 37 28.12 37.89 0.79
C ILE A 37 26.88 37.03 0.99
N GLU A 38 25.91 37.58 1.70
CA GLU A 38 24.57 37.00 1.76
C GLU A 38 23.82 37.32 0.46
N ILE A 39 23.79 36.35 -0.45
CA ILE A 39 22.89 36.41 -1.60
C ILE A 39 21.50 36.00 -1.11
N PRO A 40 20.47 36.86 -1.25
CA PRO A 40 19.09 36.48 -0.96
C PRO A 40 18.76 35.21 -1.74
N GLN A 41 18.30 34.16 -1.07
CA GLN A 41 17.88 32.95 -1.77
C GLN A 41 16.69 33.31 -2.67
N ASP A 42 16.89 33.20 -3.97
CA ASP A 42 15.80 33.31 -4.92
C ASP A 42 14.84 32.12 -4.72
N THR A 43 13.77 32.38 -3.98
CA THR A 43 12.67 31.45 -3.69
C THR A 43 11.55 31.55 -4.74
N SER A 44 11.76 32.25 -5.85
CA SER A 44 10.75 32.62 -6.85
C SER A 44 9.91 31.45 -7.37
N ASN A 45 10.42 30.22 -7.38
CA ASN A 45 9.70 29.09 -7.95
C ASN A 45 8.71 28.35 -7.01
N HIS A 46 8.65 28.67 -5.70
CA HIS A 46 7.78 27.94 -4.75
C HIS A 46 7.17 28.83 -3.66
N ARG A 47 6.71 30.04 -4.01
CA ARG A 47 5.99 30.89 -3.05
C ARG A 47 4.52 30.50 -2.98
N ILE A 48 4.00 30.36 -1.76
CA ILE A 48 2.60 30.06 -1.47
C ILE A 48 1.86 31.40 -1.29
N PRO A 49 0.89 31.75 -2.15
CA PRO A 49 0.14 32.98 -1.99
C PRO A 49 -0.94 32.87 -0.91
N CYS A 50 -1.20 33.98 -0.21
CA CYS A 50 -2.44 34.17 0.52
C CYS A 50 -3.60 34.29 -0.48
N ALA A 51 -4.76 33.70 -0.15
CA ALA A 51 -5.94 33.73 -1.01
C ALA A 51 -6.99 34.76 -0.54
N GLU A 52 -6.70 35.51 0.53
CA GLU A 52 -7.58 36.56 1.02
C GLU A 52 -7.58 37.77 0.09
N ASN A 53 -8.77 38.35 -0.09
CA ASN A 53 -8.94 39.55 -0.90
C ASN A 53 -8.07 40.69 -0.34
N TYR A 54 -7.41 41.41 -1.25
CA TYR A 54 -6.53 42.54 -0.92
C TYR A 54 -5.28 42.15 -0.10
N CYS A 55 -4.92 40.87 -0.06
CA CYS A 55 -3.66 40.40 0.54
C CYS A 55 -2.67 39.93 -0.53
N ASN A 56 -1.48 40.54 -0.56
CA ASN A 56 -0.40 40.18 -1.48
C ASN A 56 0.70 39.31 -0.80
N GLY A 57 0.37 38.67 0.32
CA GLY A 57 1.31 37.86 1.09
C GLY A 57 1.83 36.65 0.30
N LEU A 58 3.14 36.45 0.31
CA LEU A 58 3.83 35.34 -0.35
C LEU A 58 4.78 34.65 0.62
N PHE A 59 4.63 33.34 0.80
CA PHE A 59 5.29 32.58 1.88
C PHE A 59 6.13 31.42 1.37
N GLY A 60 7.24 31.14 2.05
CA GLY A 60 8.13 30.02 1.70
C GLY A 60 7.64 28.67 2.21
N THR A 61 6.87 28.65 3.31
CA THR A 61 6.33 27.42 3.89
C THR A 61 4.87 27.56 4.30
N ILE A 62 4.17 26.42 4.41
CA ILE A 62 2.79 26.37 4.92
C ILE A 62 2.73 26.91 6.37
N ALA A 63 3.79 26.72 7.16
CA ALA A 63 3.83 27.24 8.52
C ALA A 63 3.81 28.79 8.52
N ASP A 64 4.63 29.41 7.68
CA ASP A 64 4.68 30.88 7.56
C ASP A 64 3.34 31.44 7.08
N LEU A 65 2.69 30.77 6.12
CA LEU A 65 1.34 31.16 5.66
C LEU A 65 0.32 31.06 6.80
N ARG A 66 0.36 30.01 7.65
CA ARG A 66 -0.56 29.89 8.80
C ARG A 66 -0.34 31.01 9.81
N THR A 67 0.91 31.34 10.13
CA THR A 67 1.23 32.46 11.02
C THR A 67 0.64 33.76 10.49
N HIS A 68 0.87 34.06 9.21
CA HIS A 68 0.28 35.24 8.58
C HIS A 68 -1.26 35.23 8.59
N LEU A 69 -1.89 34.11 8.25
CA LEU A 69 -3.35 33.99 8.27
C LEU A 69 -3.92 34.16 9.69
N ASN A 70 -3.18 33.76 10.72
CA ASN A 70 -3.56 33.98 12.11
C ASN A 70 -3.44 35.46 12.52
N GLU A 71 -2.32 36.09 12.22
CA GLU A 71 -2.03 37.46 12.66
C GLU A 71 -2.77 38.53 11.84
N ALA A 72 -2.83 38.37 10.50
CA ALA A 72 -3.37 39.38 9.58
C ALA A 72 -4.84 39.15 9.21
N HIS A 73 -5.32 37.91 9.31
CA HIS A 73 -6.65 37.51 8.82
C HIS A 73 -7.50 36.79 9.87
N GLY A 74 -7.03 36.67 11.12
CA GLY A 74 -7.79 36.13 12.23
C GLY A 74 -8.12 34.64 12.14
N PHE A 75 -7.50 33.89 11.23
CA PHE A 75 -7.70 32.44 11.14
C PHE A 75 -7.02 31.73 12.31
N THR A 76 -7.69 30.76 12.92
CA THR A 76 -7.08 29.95 13.98
C THR A 76 -6.68 28.59 13.44
N PHE A 77 -5.43 28.19 13.67
CA PHE A 77 -4.91 26.88 13.30
C PHE A 77 -4.51 26.13 14.57
N HIS A 78 -5.09 24.96 14.79
CA HIS A 78 -4.79 24.16 15.97
C HIS A 78 -3.69 23.16 15.64
N GLU A 79 -2.57 23.26 16.37
CA GLU A 79 -1.51 22.27 16.31
C GLU A 79 -1.75 21.17 17.36
N ASP A 80 -2.24 20.03 16.89
CA ASP A 80 -2.49 18.87 17.75
C ASP A 80 -1.29 17.91 17.73
N TYR A 81 -0.99 17.37 18.91
CA TYR A 81 -0.01 16.31 19.10
C TYR A 81 -0.70 15.02 19.52
N ARG A 82 -0.38 13.91 18.85
CA ARG A 82 -0.92 12.58 19.16
C ARG A 82 0.21 11.56 19.26
N PHE A 83 0.18 10.77 20.31
CA PHE A 83 1.07 9.63 20.49
C PHE A 83 0.38 8.33 20.06
N PHE A 84 1.12 7.46 19.38
CA PHE A 84 0.68 6.13 19.02
C PHE A 84 1.78 5.12 19.34
N PRO A 85 1.45 3.99 20.01
CA PRO A 85 2.44 2.97 20.34
C PRO A 85 3.10 2.34 19.11
N THR A 86 2.40 2.29 17.97
CA THR A 86 2.92 1.70 16.73
C THR A 86 2.48 2.48 15.49
N LYS A 87 3.19 2.27 14.38
CA LYS A 87 2.77 2.73 13.05
C LYS A 87 1.38 2.23 12.65
N ARG A 88 1.00 1.01 13.05
CA ARG A 88 -0.31 0.43 12.72
C ARG A 88 -1.45 1.20 13.41
N THR A 89 -1.29 1.51 14.69
CA THR A 89 -2.29 2.28 15.45
C THR A 89 -2.45 3.69 14.91
N PHE A 90 -1.35 4.34 14.50
CA PHE A 90 -1.38 5.62 13.80
C PHE A 90 -2.18 5.55 12.49
N LEU A 91 -1.88 4.58 11.61
CA LEU A 91 -2.57 4.45 10.32
C LEU A 91 -4.07 4.18 10.48
N HIS A 92 -4.46 3.41 11.50
CA HIS A 92 -5.86 3.18 11.82
C HIS A 92 -6.57 4.48 12.25
N TRP A 93 -5.97 5.24 13.17
CA TRP A 93 -6.50 6.55 13.58
C TRP A 93 -6.62 7.51 12.40
N LYS A 94 -5.57 7.61 11.58
CA LYS A 94 -5.57 8.47 10.37
C LYS A 94 -6.74 8.12 9.46
N LYS A 95 -6.99 6.83 9.22
CA LYS A 95 -8.12 6.37 8.39
C LYS A 95 -9.48 6.75 8.99
N LYS A 96 -9.61 6.70 10.32
CA LYS A 96 -10.83 7.11 11.02
C LYS A 96 -11.04 8.63 10.91
N LEU A 97 -10.00 9.43 11.12
CA LEU A 97 -10.01 10.89 10.93
C LEU A 97 -10.39 11.27 9.49
N GLU A 98 -9.74 10.67 8.50
CA GLU A 98 -10.04 10.92 7.07
C GLU A 98 -11.50 10.61 6.73
N LYS A 99 -12.08 9.60 7.38
CA LYS A 99 -13.48 9.23 7.20
C LYS A 99 -14.43 10.20 7.93
N SER A 100 -14.15 10.54 9.19
CA SER A 100 -15.04 11.41 9.99
C SER A 100 -15.06 12.83 9.46
N GLU A 101 -13.89 13.38 9.14
CA GLU A 101 -13.76 14.77 8.68
C GLU A 101 -13.87 14.90 7.16
N ARG A 102 -13.97 13.77 6.42
CA ARG A 102 -14.05 13.72 4.95
C ARG A 102 -12.87 14.38 4.23
N VAL A 103 -11.72 14.30 4.87
CA VAL A 103 -10.44 14.79 4.37
C VAL A 103 -9.58 13.62 3.89
N ARG A 104 -8.52 13.91 3.15
CA ARG A 104 -7.54 12.89 2.78
C ARG A 104 -6.15 13.48 2.87
N PHE A 105 -5.28 12.80 3.60
CA PHE A 105 -3.87 13.13 3.77
C PHE A 105 -3.02 12.11 3.03
N ILE A 106 -2.27 12.57 2.04
CA ILE A 106 -1.39 11.75 1.22
C ILE A 106 0.06 12.08 1.51
N LYS A 107 0.94 11.09 1.39
CA LYS A 107 2.38 11.30 1.46
C LYS A 107 2.83 11.95 0.16
N THR A 108 3.40 13.16 0.24
CA THR A 108 3.83 13.94 -0.94
C THR A 108 5.33 13.84 -1.21
N GLN A 109 6.11 13.32 -0.26
CA GLN A 109 7.56 13.22 -0.35
C GLN A 109 8.05 11.89 0.24
N GLY A 110 9.27 11.46 -0.10
CA GLY A 110 9.93 10.31 0.50
C GLY A 110 10.16 10.46 2.01
N ASP A 111 10.46 9.35 2.68
CA ASP A 111 10.75 9.35 4.12
C ASP A 111 12.04 10.14 4.41
N LYS A 112 12.00 11.01 5.42
CA LYS A 112 13.19 11.76 5.86
C LYS A 112 13.81 11.07 7.05
N LEU A 113 15.05 10.60 6.88
CA LEU A 113 15.83 9.98 7.95
C LEU A 113 16.33 11.03 8.95
N ARG A 114 16.25 10.69 10.23
CA ARG A 114 16.84 11.40 11.38
C ARG A 114 17.64 10.39 12.21
N LYS A 115 18.48 10.88 13.12
CA LYS A 115 19.42 10.05 13.91
C LYS A 115 18.79 8.74 14.43
N ASN A 116 17.65 8.83 15.13
CA ASN A 116 16.92 7.66 15.68
C ASN A 116 15.45 7.59 15.22
N ALA A 117 15.06 8.35 14.19
CA ALA A 117 13.68 8.46 13.78
C ALA A 117 13.51 8.56 12.26
N VAL A 118 12.31 8.25 11.78
CA VAL A 118 11.89 8.47 10.39
C VAL A 118 10.72 9.45 10.41
N GLN A 119 10.84 10.55 9.67
CA GLN A 119 9.76 11.52 9.50
C GLN A 119 9.01 11.27 8.19
N GLN A 120 7.68 11.18 8.29
CA GLN A 120 6.77 11.05 7.17
C GLN A 120 5.87 12.28 7.12
N TYR A 121 5.81 12.93 5.96
CA TYR A 121 5.02 14.13 5.74
C TYR A 121 3.78 13.80 4.93
N PHE A 122 2.61 14.19 5.44
CA PHE A 122 1.36 14.05 4.73
C PHE A 122 0.66 15.41 4.61
N HIS A 123 0.11 15.66 3.43
CA HIS A 123 -0.61 16.89 3.10
C HIS A 123 -1.99 16.56 2.57
N CYS A 124 -2.91 17.51 2.65
CA CYS A 124 -4.22 17.36 2.00
C CYS A 124 -4.07 16.91 0.54
N ASN A 125 -4.86 15.93 0.11
CA ASN A 125 -4.83 15.38 -1.24
C ASN A 125 -5.17 16.42 -2.31
N ARG A 126 -5.91 17.48 -1.95
CA ARG A 126 -6.23 18.59 -2.84
C ARG A 126 -5.11 19.63 -2.96
N SER A 127 -4.13 19.58 -2.04
CA SER A 127 -2.99 20.51 -2.00
C SER A 127 -2.06 20.35 -3.21
N GLY A 128 -1.63 21.48 -3.75
CA GLY A 128 -0.65 21.60 -4.84
C GLY A 128 -1.28 21.55 -6.23
N SER A 129 -0.41 21.55 -7.24
CA SER A 129 -0.78 21.47 -8.66
C SER A 129 -0.56 20.06 -9.20
N TYR A 130 -1.40 19.65 -10.16
CA TYR A 130 -1.17 18.41 -10.89
C TYR A 130 -0.18 18.67 -12.03
N ILE A 131 0.94 17.95 -12.02
CA ILE A 131 1.93 17.99 -13.09
C ILE A 131 1.89 16.63 -13.79
N SER A 132 1.45 16.62 -15.05
CA SER A 132 1.45 15.41 -15.88
C SER A 132 2.89 15.02 -16.20
N GLN A 133 3.28 13.77 -15.90
CA GLN A 133 4.58 13.22 -16.30
C GLN A 133 4.52 12.42 -17.62
N SER A 134 3.33 12.33 -18.25
CA SER A 134 3.16 11.60 -19.52
C SER A 134 3.11 12.54 -20.71
N THR A 135 3.87 12.23 -21.77
CA THR A 135 3.80 12.85 -23.10
C THR A 135 2.67 12.30 -23.98
N GLY A 136 1.97 11.26 -23.51
CA GLY A 136 0.91 10.58 -24.28
C GLY A 136 -0.44 11.32 -24.26
N LYS A 137 -1.06 11.45 -25.44
CA LYS A 137 -2.39 12.05 -25.67
C LYS A 137 -3.56 11.14 -25.20
N ARG A 138 -3.62 10.78 -23.92
CA ARG A 138 -4.81 10.13 -23.34
C ARG A 138 -5.76 11.18 -22.75
N LYS A 139 -7.07 10.90 -22.70
CA LYS A 139 -8.04 11.75 -22.01
C LYS A 139 -7.56 12.02 -20.58
N ALA A 140 -7.38 13.30 -20.25
CA ALA A 140 -6.90 13.71 -18.93
C ALA A 140 -7.89 13.25 -17.85
N LYS A 141 -7.37 12.56 -16.84
CA LYS A 141 -8.15 12.24 -15.65
C LYS A 141 -8.42 13.55 -14.91
N VAL A 142 -9.67 13.79 -14.52
CA VAL A 142 -10.05 14.98 -13.74
C VAL A 142 -9.19 15.03 -12.48
N THR A 143 -8.41 16.08 -12.33
CA THR A 143 -7.54 16.28 -11.18
C THR A 143 -8.34 16.79 -9.99
N CYS A 144 -8.02 16.31 -8.80
CA CYS A 144 -8.58 16.81 -7.53
C CYS A 144 -7.69 17.89 -6.89
N LYS A 145 -6.63 18.31 -7.58
CA LYS A 145 -5.66 19.33 -7.16
C LYS A 145 -6.22 20.73 -7.40
N MET A 146 -6.07 21.62 -6.44
CA MET A 146 -6.60 22.99 -6.48
C MET A 146 -5.67 23.98 -7.18
N GLY A 147 -4.43 23.60 -7.47
CA GLY A 147 -3.46 24.51 -8.10
C GLY A 147 -2.68 25.38 -7.11
N HIS A 148 -3.06 25.39 -5.83
CA HIS A 148 -2.32 26.04 -4.74
C HIS A 148 -2.26 25.15 -3.50
N GLN A 149 -1.43 25.53 -2.50
CA GLN A 149 -1.23 24.71 -1.31
C GLN A 149 -2.37 24.91 -0.30
N CYS A 150 -2.91 23.79 0.19
CA CYS A 150 -3.81 23.78 1.34
C CYS A 150 -2.99 23.73 2.63
N THR A 151 -3.43 24.47 3.66
CA THR A 151 -2.73 24.53 4.95
C THR A 151 -2.81 23.26 5.77
N ALA A 152 -3.74 22.33 5.55
CA ALA A 152 -3.84 21.14 6.38
C ALA A 152 -2.68 20.15 6.14
N SER A 153 -1.97 19.78 7.21
CA SER A 153 -0.85 18.83 7.12
C SER A 153 -0.64 18.02 8.40
N MET A 154 0.04 16.88 8.28
CA MET A 154 0.48 16.06 9.41
C MET A 154 1.91 15.56 9.19
N VAL A 155 2.70 15.57 10.25
CA VAL A 155 4.06 15.05 10.29
C VAL A 155 4.10 13.92 11.31
N ALA A 156 4.33 12.69 10.86
CA ALA A 156 4.50 11.53 11.71
C ALA A 156 6.00 11.26 11.91
N THR A 157 6.47 11.33 13.15
CA THR A 157 7.84 11.00 13.56
C THR A 157 7.83 9.62 14.20
N ILE A 158 8.47 8.65 13.55
CA ILE A 158 8.50 7.24 13.94
C ILE A 158 9.85 6.93 14.56
N ASN A 159 9.89 6.49 15.82
CA ASN A 159 11.10 6.02 16.47
C ASN A 159 11.54 4.69 15.83
N ARG A 160 12.80 4.60 15.40
CA ARG A 160 13.34 3.41 14.71
C ARG A 160 13.64 2.24 15.65
N ILE A 161 13.77 2.51 16.94
CA ILE A 161 14.10 1.52 17.97
C ILE A 161 12.81 1.03 18.63
N SER A 162 12.01 1.94 19.19
CA SER A 162 10.78 1.58 19.91
C SER A 162 9.57 1.34 18.99
N GLY A 163 9.58 1.87 17.77
CA GLY A 163 8.44 1.80 16.84
C GLY A 163 7.29 2.76 17.15
N GLU A 164 7.41 3.55 18.22
CA GLU A 164 6.45 4.56 18.65
C GLU A 164 6.35 5.69 17.64
N VAL A 165 5.18 6.31 17.56
CA VAL A 165 4.89 7.37 16.59
C VAL A 165 4.32 8.58 17.28
N ILE A 166 4.95 9.73 17.09
CA ILE A 166 4.44 11.03 17.49
C ILE A 166 3.99 11.76 16.24
N VAL A 167 2.74 12.19 16.22
CA VAL A 167 2.14 12.92 15.09
C VAL A 167 1.85 14.34 15.52
N LYS A 168 2.45 15.31 14.82
CA LYS A 168 2.04 16.71 14.84
C LYS A 168 1.10 16.94 13.65
N PHE A 169 -0.13 17.38 13.87
CA PHE A 169 -1.04 17.67 12.76
C PHE A 169 -1.81 18.97 12.96
N VAL A 170 -2.12 19.62 11.85
CA VAL A 170 -2.99 20.78 11.79
C VAL A 170 -4.20 20.43 10.95
N LYS A 171 -5.37 20.56 11.55
CA LYS A 171 -6.64 20.09 10.99
C LYS A 171 -7.22 21.07 9.98
N GLU A 172 -7.05 22.36 10.22
CA GLU A 172 -7.77 23.40 9.50
C GLU A 172 -7.30 23.53 8.05
N HIS A 173 -8.27 23.40 7.15
CA HIS A 173 -8.08 23.51 5.71
C HIS A 173 -8.33 24.97 5.28
N TYR A 174 -7.29 25.63 4.80
CA TYR A 174 -7.38 26.91 4.11
C TYR A 174 -7.23 26.72 2.60
N GLY A 175 -7.94 27.55 1.83
CA GLY A 175 -7.92 27.56 0.38
C GLY A 175 -8.92 26.61 -0.30
N HIS A 176 -9.65 25.79 0.45
CA HIS A 176 -10.80 25.08 -0.11
C HIS A 176 -11.83 24.70 0.93
N ASP A 177 -13.07 24.63 0.47
CA ASP A 177 -14.14 24.07 1.27
C ASP A 177 -14.02 22.54 1.36
N ILE A 178 -14.38 22.04 2.54
CA ILE A 178 -14.67 20.63 2.74
C ILE A 178 -16.11 20.43 2.23
N PRO A 179 -16.35 19.50 1.28
CA PRO A 179 -17.69 19.29 0.75
C PRO A 179 -18.71 19.04 1.88
N PRO A 180 -19.94 19.58 1.79
CA PRO A 180 -20.97 19.35 2.80
C PRO A 180 -21.32 17.86 2.87
N PRO A 181 -21.68 17.32 4.07
CA PRO A 181 -22.05 15.92 4.28
C PRO A 181 -22.91 15.38 3.12
N PRO A 182 -22.69 14.15 2.64
CA PRO A 182 -23.61 13.58 1.67
C PRO A 182 -25.01 13.64 2.28
N THR A 183 -26.00 14.04 1.51
CA THR A 183 -27.39 13.99 1.96
C THR A 183 -27.72 12.56 2.41
N ALA A 184 -28.72 12.37 3.28
CA ALA A 184 -29.15 11.04 3.71
C ALA A 184 -29.40 10.12 2.50
N LEU A 185 -29.90 10.66 1.39
CA LEU A 185 -30.08 9.95 0.12
C LEU A 185 -28.74 9.47 -0.48
N GLN A 186 -27.73 10.33 -0.55
CA GLN A 186 -26.40 10.00 -1.08
C GLN A 186 -25.67 9.00 -0.18
N ALA A 187 -25.73 9.18 1.14
CA ALA A 187 -25.18 8.21 2.10
C ALA A 187 -25.87 6.84 1.96
N ASN A 188 -27.21 6.82 1.83
CA ASN A 188 -27.96 5.59 1.60
C ASN A 188 -27.64 4.96 0.23
N GLN A 189 -27.39 5.73 -0.81
CA GLN A 189 -26.95 5.22 -2.11
C GLN A 189 -25.54 4.60 -2.04
N GLU A 190 -24.61 5.24 -1.33
CA GLU A 190 -23.27 4.67 -1.09
C GLU A 190 -23.34 3.40 -0.26
N ILE A 191 -24.13 3.38 0.82
CA ILE A 191 -24.39 2.17 1.62
C ILE A 191 -25.01 1.08 0.75
N ARG A 192 -26.05 1.38 -0.06
CA ARG A 192 -26.66 0.43 -0.99
C ARG A 192 -25.66 -0.09 -2.03
N ARG A 193 -24.78 0.76 -2.54
CA ARG A 193 -23.70 0.36 -3.47
C ARG A 193 -22.68 -0.54 -2.78
N SER A 194 -22.25 -0.21 -1.56
CA SER A 194 -21.33 -1.03 -0.76
C SER A 194 -21.95 -2.38 -0.37
N VAL A 195 -23.24 -2.41 -0.02
CA VAL A 195 -23.98 -3.64 0.27
C VAL A 195 -24.18 -4.47 -1.00
N LYS A 196 -24.54 -3.85 -2.14
CA LYS A 196 -24.67 -4.54 -3.44
C LYS A 196 -23.33 -5.09 -3.91
N LEU A 197 -22.25 -4.34 -3.76
CA LEU A 197 -20.89 -4.79 -4.05
C LEU A 197 -20.47 -5.93 -3.11
N GLY A 198 -20.76 -5.82 -1.82
CA GLY A 198 -20.52 -6.89 -0.84
C GLY A 198 -21.29 -8.17 -1.15
N LYS A 199 -22.58 -8.06 -1.52
CA LYS A 199 -23.38 -9.21 -1.98
C LYS A 199 -22.84 -9.81 -3.28
N ALA A 200 -22.42 -8.99 -4.24
CA ALA A 200 -21.84 -9.47 -5.49
C ALA A 200 -20.51 -10.20 -5.26
N ILE A 201 -19.63 -9.65 -4.42
CA ILE A 201 -18.37 -10.31 -4.02
C ILE A 201 -18.66 -11.60 -3.26
N SER A 202 -19.62 -11.61 -2.33
CA SER A 202 -20.01 -12.81 -1.61
C SER A 202 -20.55 -13.89 -2.55
N LEU A 203 -21.37 -13.52 -3.54
CA LEU A 203 -21.95 -14.46 -4.50
C LEU A 203 -20.87 -15.05 -5.42
N THR A 204 -19.94 -14.24 -5.92
CA THR A 204 -18.84 -14.73 -6.76
C THR A 204 -17.89 -15.62 -5.97
N MET A 205 -17.59 -15.30 -4.71
CA MET A 205 -16.80 -16.18 -3.85
C MET A 205 -17.54 -17.49 -3.51
N SER A 206 -18.85 -17.46 -3.30
CA SER A 206 -19.64 -18.69 -3.11
C SER A 206 -19.61 -19.59 -4.35
N LEU A 207 -19.78 -19.02 -5.55
CA LEU A 207 -19.67 -19.76 -6.81
C LEU A 207 -18.26 -20.36 -7.01
N MET A 208 -17.22 -19.57 -6.75
CA MET A 208 -15.85 -20.05 -6.89
C MET A 208 -15.51 -21.13 -5.87
N LYS A 209 -15.98 -21.01 -4.63
CA LYS A 209 -15.89 -22.08 -3.63
C LYS A 209 -16.48 -23.39 -4.16
N VAL A 210 -17.69 -23.36 -4.70
CA VAL A 210 -18.35 -24.56 -5.25
C VAL A 210 -17.51 -25.15 -6.38
N ARG A 211 -17.05 -24.33 -7.34
CA ARG A 211 -16.21 -24.81 -8.45
C ARG A 211 -14.89 -25.42 -7.96
N THR A 212 -14.25 -24.81 -6.96
CA THR A 212 -13.01 -25.34 -6.36
C THR A 212 -13.26 -26.67 -5.64
N ILE A 213 -14.39 -26.81 -4.93
CA ILE A 213 -14.79 -28.09 -4.31
C ILE A 213 -15.01 -29.15 -5.37
N THR A 214 -15.75 -28.84 -6.44
CA THR A 214 -16.00 -29.77 -7.54
C THR A 214 -14.69 -30.21 -8.21
N MET A 215 -13.76 -29.28 -8.44
CA MET A 215 -12.43 -29.59 -8.97
C MET A 215 -11.67 -30.56 -8.05
N LEU A 216 -11.60 -30.28 -6.75
CA LEU A 216 -10.91 -31.15 -5.78
C LEU A 216 -11.55 -32.55 -5.73
N LYS A 217 -12.88 -32.63 -5.71
CA LYS A 217 -13.60 -33.91 -5.70
C LYS A 217 -13.34 -34.74 -6.95
N SER A 218 -13.34 -34.12 -8.14
CA SER A 218 -13.00 -34.81 -9.39
C SER A 218 -11.63 -35.47 -9.31
N LEU A 219 -10.61 -34.74 -8.80
CA LEU A 219 -9.26 -35.28 -8.64
C LEU A 219 -9.20 -36.46 -7.66
N ILE A 220 -9.95 -36.37 -6.55
CA ILE A 220 -10.03 -37.44 -5.55
C ILE A 220 -10.75 -38.68 -6.14
N GLU A 221 -11.83 -38.48 -6.89
CA GLU A 221 -12.64 -39.53 -7.51
C GLU A 221 -11.93 -40.24 -8.67
N GLU A 222 -11.10 -39.52 -9.44
CA GLU A 222 -10.19 -40.10 -10.43
C GLU A 222 -9.15 -41.04 -9.79
N GLY A 223 -8.89 -40.87 -8.49
CA GLY A 223 -8.04 -41.74 -7.68
C GLY A 223 -6.57 -41.32 -7.67
N GLY A 224 -5.65 -42.28 -7.62
CA GLY A 224 -4.21 -41.99 -7.60
C GLY A 224 -3.72 -41.39 -6.27
N PHE A 225 -2.81 -40.42 -6.34
CA PHE A 225 -2.20 -39.80 -5.16
C PHE A 225 -3.16 -38.82 -4.46
N ASP A 226 -4.01 -38.12 -5.21
CA ASP A 226 -4.89 -37.06 -4.69
C ASP A 226 -5.93 -37.55 -3.68
N ARG A 227 -6.18 -38.88 -3.61
CA ARG A 227 -7.01 -39.50 -2.56
C ARG A 227 -6.58 -39.16 -1.13
N VAL A 228 -5.32 -38.77 -0.91
CA VAL A 228 -4.82 -38.34 0.40
C VAL A 228 -5.42 -36.99 0.86
N LEU A 229 -6.18 -36.32 0.00
CA LEU A 229 -6.85 -35.04 0.27
C LEU A 229 -8.36 -35.20 0.56
N ASP A 230 -8.87 -36.43 0.72
CA ASP A 230 -10.29 -36.72 0.94
C ASP A 230 -10.90 -35.97 2.15
N LYS A 231 -10.10 -35.73 3.19
CA LYS A 231 -10.47 -35.01 4.41
C LYS A 231 -10.24 -33.51 4.35
N LEU A 232 -9.72 -32.98 3.23
CA LEU A 232 -9.46 -31.55 3.08
C LEU A 232 -10.76 -30.81 2.73
N GLU A 233 -11.17 -29.91 3.61
CA GLU A 233 -12.40 -29.13 3.44
C GLU A 233 -12.09 -27.72 2.92
N VAL A 234 -12.71 -27.32 1.82
CA VAL A 234 -12.58 -25.94 1.30
C VAL A 234 -13.58 -25.03 2.02
N MET A 235 -13.07 -24.05 2.77
CA MET A 235 -13.88 -23.09 3.52
C MET A 235 -14.26 -21.88 2.68
N SER A 236 -13.32 -21.36 1.89
CA SER A 236 -13.55 -20.25 0.95
C SER A 236 -12.58 -20.30 -0.21
N ALA A 237 -13.00 -19.83 -1.39
CA ALA A 237 -12.12 -19.64 -2.54
C ALA A 237 -12.58 -18.44 -3.37
N GLY A 238 -11.63 -17.66 -3.88
CA GLY A 238 -11.93 -16.56 -4.79
C GLY A 238 -10.80 -15.52 -4.84
N ALA A 239 -10.77 -14.76 -5.93
CA ALA A 239 -9.85 -13.64 -6.11
C ALA A 239 -8.35 -13.98 -5.94
N GLY A 240 -7.97 -15.25 -6.12
CA GLY A 240 -6.59 -15.71 -5.97
C GLY A 240 -6.24 -16.17 -4.55
N GLN A 241 -7.24 -16.47 -3.74
CA GLN A 241 -7.09 -16.98 -2.38
C GLN A 241 -7.94 -18.24 -2.21
N CYS A 242 -7.46 -19.15 -1.38
CA CYS A 242 -8.20 -20.33 -0.94
C CYS A 242 -7.90 -20.58 0.53
N VAL A 243 -8.93 -20.89 1.32
CA VAL A 243 -8.81 -21.30 2.71
C VAL A 243 -9.39 -22.69 2.85
N CYS A 244 -8.61 -23.58 3.43
CA CYS A 244 -9.00 -24.96 3.71
C CYS A 244 -8.79 -25.32 5.18
N GLU A 245 -9.52 -26.32 5.63
CA GLU A 245 -9.36 -26.93 6.94
C GLU A 245 -9.12 -28.43 6.80
N LEU A 246 -8.32 -29.00 7.71
CA LEU A 246 -8.03 -30.43 7.76
C LEU A 246 -7.90 -30.88 9.21
N LYS A 247 -8.70 -31.86 9.64
CA LYS A 247 -8.44 -32.58 10.89
C LYS A 247 -7.41 -33.68 10.65
N ILE A 248 -6.32 -33.67 11.41
CA ILE A 248 -5.23 -34.63 11.23
C ILE A 248 -5.69 -36.02 11.66
N ALA A 249 -5.82 -36.94 10.70
CA ALA A 249 -6.19 -38.33 10.92
C ALA A 249 -4.96 -39.25 10.93
N ASN A 250 -5.18 -40.52 11.31
CA ASN A 250 -4.12 -41.51 11.44
C ASN A 250 -3.38 -41.79 10.11
N GLU A 251 -4.02 -41.67 8.96
CA GLU A 251 -3.35 -41.83 7.66
C GLU A 251 -2.41 -40.67 7.28
N HIS A 252 -2.55 -39.51 7.91
CA HIS A 252 -1.72 -38.33 7.64
C HIS A 252 -0.40 -38.36 8.41
N LYS A 253 -0.17 -39.37 9.25
CA LYS A 253 0.96 -39.39 10.18
C LYS A 253 2.24 -39.95 9.56
N ASN A 254 3.37 -39.55 10.12
CA ASN A 254 4.67 -40.20 9.93
C ASN A 254 4.92 -41.29 10.98
N ARG A 255 6.09 -41.94 10.88
CA ARG A 255 6.50 -42.99 11.84
C ARG A 255 6.58 -42.51 13.30
N ALA A 256 6.75 -41.21 13.52
CA ALA A 256 6.78 -40.60 14.86
C ALA A 256 5.37 -40.24 15.39
N GLY A 257 4.30 -40.54 14.66
CA GLY A 257 2.93 -40.23 15.07
C GLY A 257 2.51 -38.77 14.86
N LEU A 258 3.32 -37.98 14.16
CA LEU A 258 3.07 -36.56 13.85
C LEU A 258 2.64 -36.38 12.40
N LEU A 259 2.11 -35.21 12.04
CA LEU A 259 1.79 -34.88 10.65
C LEU A 259 2.98 -35.14 9.71
N HIS A 260 2.75 -35.94 8.67
CA HIS A 260 3.77 -36.30 7.71
C HIS A 260 4.22 -35.08 6.90
N GLY A 261 5.54 -34.86 6.81
CA GLY A 261 6.09 -33.73 6.03
C GLY A 261 5.65 -33.75 4.56
N GLY A 262 5.60 -34.94 3.96
CA GLY A 262 5.01 -35.15 2.63
C GLY A 262 3.53 -34.76 2.53
N MET A 263 2.70 -35.07 3.55
CA MET A 263 1.30 -34.63 3.57
C MET A 263 1.21 -33.11 3.64
N THR A 264 2.01 -32.47 4.50
CA THR A 264 2.11 -31.01 4.57
C THR A 264 2.53 -30.40 3.23
N SER A 265 3.49 -30.99 2.53
CA SER A 265 3.90 -30.55 1.18
C SER A 265 2.77 -30.71 0.16
N THR A 266 2.02 -31.81 0.21
CA THR A 266 0.82 -32.01 -0.63
C THR A 266 -0.25 -30.97 -0.34
N LEU A 267 -0.47 -30.61 0.92
CA LEU A 267 -1.39 -29.52 1.29
C LEU A 267 -0.94 -28.17 0.71
N VAL A 268 0.35 -27.87 0.74
CA VAL A 268 0.91 -26.67 0.10
C VAL A 268 0.66 -26.70 -1.42
N ASP A 269 0.93 -27.83 -2.08
CA ASP A 269 0.66 -27.97 -3.52
C ASP A 269 -0.83 -27.75 -3.82
N ALA A 270 -1.70 -28.54 -3.22
CA ALA A 270 -3.13 -28.54 -3.49
C ALA A 270 -3.79 -27.19 -3.19
N VAL A 271 -3.53 -26.60 -2.01
CA VAL A 271 -4.16 -25.33 -1.61
C VAL A 271 -3.65 -24.17 -2.46
N SER A 272 -2.38 -24.18 -2.87
CA SER A 272 -1.88 -23.20 -3.84
C SER A 272 -2.54 -23.39 -5.21
N THR A 273 -2.73 -24.62 -5.69
CA THR A 273 -3.45 -24.92 -6.95
C THR A 273 -4.88 -24.41 -6.89
N MET A 274 -5.59 -24.64 -5.79
CA MET A 274 -6.95 -24.12 -5.57
C MET A 274 -7.00 -22.60 -5.52
N ALA A 275 -6.04 -21.95 -4.85
CA ALA A 275 -5.93 -20.49 -4.85
C ALA A 275 -5.67 -19.94 -6.26
N LEU A 276 -4.82 -20.60 -7.06
CA LEU A 276 -4.58 -20.26 -8.46
C LEU A 276 -5.85 -20.37 -9.31
N PHE A 277 -6.50 -21.53 -9.24
CA PHE A 277 -7.74 -21.83 -9.94
C PHE A 277 -8.83 -20.80 -9.60
N SER A 278 -8.87 -20.32 -8.35
CA SER A 278 -9.85 -19.31 -7.91
C SER A 278 -9.75 -17.95 -8.62
N LYS A 279 -8.69 -17.71 -9.40
CA LYS A 279 -8.44 -16.46 -10.13
C LYS A 279 -8.37 -16.65 -11.64
N ILE A 280 -7.70 -17.70 -12.10
CA ILE A 280 -7.44 -17.90 -13.53
C ILE A 280 -8.17 -19.11 -14.11
N GLU A 281 -8.97 -19.81 -13.29
CA GLU A 281 -9.83 -20.95 -13.67
C GLU A 281 -9.13 -22.11 -14.39
N ARG A 282 -7.81 -22.22 -14.20
CA ARG A 282 -7.00 -23.31 -14.71
C ARG A 282 -5.94 -23.71 -13.68
N PRO A 283 -5.66 -25.02 -13.54
CA PRO A 283 -4.53 -25.46 -12.76
C PRO A 283 -3.22 -25.05 -13.47
N GLY A 284 -2.18 -24.80 -12.67
CA GLY A 284 -0.83 -24.61 -13.17
C GLY A 284 0.03 -25.81 -12.82
N VAL A 285 1.07 -26.06 -13.63
CA VAL A 285 2.01 -27.15 -13.40
C VAL A 285 3.09 -26.69 -12.43
N SER A 286 3.37 -27.48 -11.40
CA SER A 286 4.38 -27.17 -10.38
C SER A 286 5.78 -27.13 -10.99
N ILE A 287 6.49 -26.00 -10.86
CA ILE A 287 7.90 -25.86 -11.27
C ILE A 287 8.81 -26.01 -10.05
N GLU A 288 8.48 -25.33 -8.97
CA GLU A 288 9.29 -25.27 -7.76
C GLU A 288 8.38 -25.07 -6.55
N MET A 289 8.60 -25.88 -5.51
CA MET A 289 7.92 -25.73 -4.24
C MET A 289 8.94 -25.78 -3.11
N SER A 290 8.86 -24.81 -2.20
CA SER A 290 9.66 -24.80 -0.95
C SER A 290 8.71 -24.79 0.25
N VAL A 291 9.01 -25.65 1.23
CA VAL A 291 8.22 -25.79 2.46
C VAL A 291 9.16 -25.69 3.65
N SER A 292 8.90 -24.75 4.54
CA SER A 292 9.58 -24.62 5.83
C SER A 292 8.70 -25.21 6.92
N PHE A 293 9.20 -26.25 7.58
CA PHE A 293 8.54 -26.91 8.72
C PHE A 293 8.95 -26.21 10.01
N ILE A 294 8.01 -25.56 10.70
CA ILE A 294 8.27 -24.69 11.84
C ILE A 294 7.90 -25.37 13.16
N ARG A 295 6.77 -26.08 13.20
CA ARG A 295 6.28 -26.79 14.39
C ARG A 295 5.67 -28.13 14.02
N PRO A 296 5.73 -29.14 14.91
CA PRO A 296 4.98 -30.37 14.74
C PRO A 296 3.47 -30.13 14.91
N ALA A 297 2.66 -31.00 14.33
CA ALA A 297 1.22 -31.08 14.55
C ALA A 297 0.82 -32.53 14.86
N ASN A 298 -0.06 -32.71 15.83
CA ASN A 298 -0.45 -34.01 16.37
C ASN A 298 -1.71 -34.55 15.67
N ILE A 299 -1.91 -35.86 15.74
CA ILE A 299 -3.20 -36.46 15.36
C ILE A 299 -4.32 -35.83 16.20
N GLY A 300 -5.43 -35.51 15.54
CA GLY A 300 -6.57 -34.84 16.16
C GLY A 300 -6.53 -33.32 16.09
N ASP A 301 -5.35 -32.70 15.86
CA ASP A 301 -5.27 -31.26 15.64
C ASP A 301 -6.07 -30.85 14.38
N GLU A 302 -6.67 -29.67 14.44
CA GLU A 302 -7.30 -29.04 13.27
C GLU A 302 -6.32 -28.04 12.64
N LEU A 303 -6.09 -28.19 11.34
CA LEU A 303 -5.31 -27.27 10.54
C LEU A 303 -6.20 -26.21 9.89
N PHE A 304 -5.71 -24.98 9.85
CA PHE A 304 -6.21 -23.88 9.06
C PHE A 304 -5.15 -23.51 8.02
N ILE A 305 -5.49 -23.65 6.74
CA ILE A 305 -4.54 -23.58 5.63
C ILE A 305 -4.95 -22.46 4.69
N GLU A 306 -4.10 -21.46 4.51
CA GLU A 306 -4.39 -20.28 3.70
C GLU A 306 -3.43 -20.19 2.52
N GLY A 307 -3.95 -20.37 1.30
CA GLY A 307 -3.23 -20.18 0.05
C GLY A 307 -3.54 -18.84 -0.60
N LYS A 308 -2.51 -18.19 -1.13
CA LYS A 308 -2.62 -16.88 -1.78
C LYS A 308 -1.69 -16.77 -2.98
N ILE A 309 -2.21 -16.21 -4.07
CA ILE A 309 -1.41 -15.71 -5.19
C ILE A 309 -0.68 -14.44 -4.76
N LEU A 310 0.65 -14.43 -4.93
CA LEU A 310 1.48 -13.24 -4.81
C LEU A 310 1.51 -12.46 -6.13
N LYS A 311 1.72 -13.16 -7.25
CA LYS A 311 1.81 -12.57 -8.58
C LYS A 311 1.46 -13.60 -9.66
N VAL A 312 0.75 -13.17 -10.70
CA VAL A 312 0.60 -13.93 -11.96
C VAL A 312 1.28 -13.12 -13.05
N GLY A 313 2.30 -13.70 -13.68
CA GLY A 313 2.96 -13.15 -14.86
C GLY A 313 2.41 -13.78 -16.14
N LYS A 314 3.17 -13.62 -17.25
CA LYS A 314 2.79 -14.18 -18.56
C LYS A 314 2.72 -15.71 -18.54
N ASN A 315 3.76 -16.35 -18.00
CA ASN A 315 3.93 -17.81 -18.00
C ASN A 315 4.06 -18.41 -16.60
N LEU A 316 4.26 -17.60 -15.56
CA LEU A 316 4.54 -18.06 -14.20
C LEU A 316 3.58 -17.45 -13.19
N ALA A 317 3.15 -18.24 -12.22
CA ALA A 317 2.42 -17.80 -11.04
C ALA A 317 3.25 -18.09 -9.78
N PHE A 318 3.32 -17.11 -8.89
CA PHE A 318 4.01 -17.20 -7.60
C PHE A 318 2.96 -17.17 -6.49
N LEU A 319 3.00 -18.17 -5.62
CA LEU A 319 2.02 -18.37 -4.56
C LEU A 319 2.70 -18.61 -3.22
N THR A 320 1.95 -18.41 -2.14
CA THR A 320 2.34 -18.75 -0.78
C THR A 320 1.20 -19.48 -0.08
N VAL A 321 1.54 -20.36 0.84
CA VAL A 321 0.59 -21.09 1.68
C VAL A 321 1.07 -21.05 3.13
N ASP A 322 0.22 -20.63 4.05
CA ASP A 322 0.48 -20.81 5.48
C ASP A 322 -0.35 -21.98 6.01
N VAL A 323 0.29 -22.92 6.72
CA VAL A 323 -0.38 -24.00 7.46
C VAL A 323 -0.31 -23.66 8.94
N LYS A 324 -1.46 -23.48 9.58
CA LYS A 324 -1.58 -23.09 10.99
C LYS A 324 -2.39 -24.12 11.77
N ASN A 325 -2.13 -24.28 13.06
CA ASN A 325 -3.09 -24.92 13.94
C ASN A 325 -4.27 -23.96 14.13
N LYS A 326 -5.49 -24.44 13.88
CA LYS A 326 -6.72 -23.62 13.86
C LYS A 326 -7.05 -23.04 15.23
N ILE A 327 -6.82 -23.80 16.31
CA ILE A 327 -7.14 -23.39 17.68
C ILE A 327 -6.08 -22.42 18.22
N THR A 328 -4.80 -22.77 18.10
CA THR A 328 -3.72 -21.97 18.69
C THR A 328 -3.26 -20.82 17.81
N GLY A 329 -3.60 -20.84 16.51
CA GLY A 329 -3.12 -19.89 15.51
C GLY A 329 -1.62 -20.02 15.18
N GLN A 330 -0.93 -20.99 15.78
CA GLN A 330 0.51 -21.17 15.58
C GLN A 330 0.82 -21.69 14.18
N ILE A 331 1.87 -21.16 13.57
CA ILE A 331 2.34 -21.62 12.26
C ILE A 331 3.04 -22.98 12.42
N ILE A 332 2.53 -23.97 11.68
CA ILE A 332 3.06 -25.33 11.55
C ILE A 332 4.06 -25.38 10.40
N ALA A 333 3.69 -24.85 9.24
CA ALA A 333 4.56 -24.76 8.08
C ALA A 333 4.24 -23.55 7.21
N GLN A 334 5.22 -23.10 6.42
CA GLN A 334 5.03 -22.09 5.38
C GLN A 334 5.55 -22.61 4.05
N GLY A 335 4.73 -22.45 3.02
CA GLY A 335 5.00 -22.86 1.66
C GLY A 335 5.14 -21.67 0.71
N LYS A 336 6.04 -21.80 -0.26
CA LYS A 336 6.05 -21.00 -1.49
C LYS A 336 6.00 -21.95 -2.68
N HIS A 337 5.26 -21.55 -3.70
CA HIS A 337 5.04 -22.39 -4.86
C HIS A 337 5.06 -21.55 -6.14
N THR A 338 5.93 -21.93 -7.07
CA THR A 338 6.00 -21.40 -8.43
C THR A 338 5.37 -22.40 -9.39
N LYS A 339 4.36 -21.96 -10.14
CA LYS A 339 3.67 -22.77 -11.15
C LYS A 339 3.79 -22.18 -12.55
N PHE A 340 3.97 -23.05 -13.54
CA PHE A 340 3.80 -22.72 -14.95
C PHE A 340 2.32 -22.60 -15.28
N VAL A 341 1.97 -21.51 -15.95
CA VAL A 341 0.60 -21.14 -16.31
C VAL A 341 0.62 -20.52 -17.70
N GLY A 342 1.23 -21.15 -18.72
CA GLY A 342 1.52 -20.58 -20.07
C GLY A 342 0.49 -19.60 -20.67
N GLU A 343 0.83 -18.87 -21.74
CA GLU A 343 0.07 -17.70 -22.24
C GLU A 343 -1.44 -17.69 -21.95
N GLN A 344 -1.88 -16.70 -21.17
CA GLN A 344 -3.31 -16.42 -21.03
C GLN A 344 -3.83 -16.11 -22.43
N ALA A 345 -4.78 -16.91 -22.94
CA ALA A 345 -5.53 -16.54 -24.12
C ALA A 345 -6.07 -15.12 -23.87
N SER A 346 -5.59 -14.16 -24.66
CA SER A 346 -6.07 -12.79 -24.61
C SER A 346 -7.57 -12.85 -24.82
N THR A 347 -8.33 -12.50 -23.78
CA THR A 347 -9.76 -12.23 -23.92
C THR A 347 -9.86 -10.98 -24.78
N ALA A 348 -10.18 -11.20 -26.06
CA ALA A 348 -10.47 -10.17 -27.05
C ALA A 348 -11.79 -9.45 -26.70
#